data_AF-A0A673NHQ6-F1
#
_entry.id   AF-A0A673NHQ6-F1
#
_cell.length_a   1.000
_cell.length_b   1.000
_cell.length_c   1.000
_cell.angle_alpha   90.00
_cell.angle_beta   90.00
_cell.angle_gamma   90.00
#
_symmetry.space_group_name_H-M   'P 1'
#
loop_
_entity.id
_entity.type
_entity.pdbx_description
1 polymer ?
#
loop_
_entity_poly.entity_id
_entity_poly.type
_entity_poly.pdbx_seq_one_letter_code
_entity_poly.pdbx_strand_id
1 'polypeptide(L)'
;SLLHVCFCYRMFPWTYNFGRAVLCVDYVVFTLRLIHIFAVHKQLGPKIIIVGKMVKDVFFFLFFLGVWLMAYGVANQALLYSYDSRPGWIIRRVFYRPYMHIYGQIPLDEIDGVCVFVECTDNVTLIHQGAEPCPQSDANWLVLILLSVYLLVTNILLVNLLIAMFSYTFNKVQEHSDVHWKFQRYNLIVEYHSRPCLSPPFIIISHLHIFFKRVIQRFMSTYSVTPNTPNNDL
;
A
#
# COMPACT_ATOMS: atom_id res chain seq x y z
N SER A 1 6.82 15.95 -6.24
CA SER A 1 7.95 15.34 -6.97
C SER A 1 7.49 14.25 -7.93
N LEU A 2 6.75 13.21 -7.50
CA LEU A 2 6.18 12.18 -8.39
C LEU A 2 5.19 12.73 -9.44
N LEU A 3 4.28 13.62 -9.05
CA LEU A 3 3.32 14.29 -9.93
C LEU A 3 3.94 14.99 -11.16
N HIS A 4 5.09 15.64 -11.00
CA HIS A 4 5.78 16.30 -12.11
C HIS A 4 6.39 15.29 -13.10
N VAL A 5 6.98 14.21 -12.59
CA VAL A 5 7.54 13.13 -13.41
C VAL A 5 6.42 12.41 -14.18
N CYS A 6 5.27 12.15 -13.56
CA CYS A 6 4.09 11.59 -14.22
C CYS A 6 3.53 12.48 -15.32
N PHE A 7 3.48 13.80 -15.09
CA PHE A 7 2.97 14.74 -16.07
C PHE A 7 3.89 14.81 -17.31
N CYS A 8 5.21 14.78 -17.12
CA CYS A 8 6.18 14.68 -18.21
C CYS A 8 6.04 13.38 -19.02
N TYR A 9 5.83 12.24 -18.34
CA TYR A 9 5.60 10.94 -19.00
C TYR A 9 4.28 10.86 -19.78
N ARG A 10 3.30 11.72 -19.48
CA ARG A 10 2.04 11.80 -20.22
C ARG A 10 2.14 12.57 -21.54
N MET A 11 3.18 13.39 -21.73
CA MET A 11 3.35 14.17 -22.96
C MET A 11 3.91 13.36 -24.14
N PHE A 12 4.45 12.16 -23.90
CA PHE A 12 4.96 11.28 -24.94
C PHE A 12 3.93 10.19 -25.31
N PRO A 13 3.54 10.06 -26.59
CA PRO A 13 2.52 9.08 -27.02
C PRO A 13 2.92 7.62 -26.78
N TRP A 14 4.23 7.31 -26.76
CA TRP A 14 4.76 5.98 -26.50
C TRP A 14 4.60 5.51 -25.04
N THR A 15 4.37 6.42 -24.09
CA THR A 15 4.33 6.12 -22.65
C THR A 15 2.96 6.35 -22.02
N TYR A 16 1.91 6.53 -22.82
CA TYR A 16 0.57 6.86 -22.32
C TYR A 16 -0.01 5.80 -21.36
N ASN A 17 0.07 4.51 -21.70
CA ASN A 17 -0.43 3.41 -20.86
C ASN A 17 0.34 3.31 -19.54
N PHE A 18 1.65 3.50 -19.59
CA PHE A 18 2.51 3.52 -18.40
C PHE A 18 2.18 4.74 -17.52
N GLY A 19 2.04 5.93 -18.11
CA GLY A 19 1.67 7.15 -17.40
C GLY A 19 0.32 7.03 -16.68
N ARG A 20 -0.68 6.37 -17.30
CA ARG A 20 -1.96 6.09 -16.66
C ARG A 20 -1.80 5.19 -15.43
N ALA A 21 -1.02 4.12 -15.53
CA ALA A 21 -0.77 3.21 -14.40
C ALA A 21 -0.09 3.95 -13.23
N VAL A 22 0.91 4.78 -13.51
CA VAL A 22 1.60 5.54 -12.46
C VAL A 22 0.68 6.59 -11.82
N LEU A 23 -0.19 7.25 -12.59
CA LEU A 23 -1.20 8.18 -12.03
C LEU A 23 -2.19 7.47 -11.09
N CYS A 24 -2.62 6.24 -11.41
CA CYS A 24 -3.47 5.46 -10.52
C CYS A 24 -2.75 5.14 -9.19
N VAL A 25 -1.47 4.80 -9.25
CA VAL A 25 -0.66 4.57 -8.04
C VAL A 25 -0.46 5.85 -7.25
N ASP A 26 -0.19 6.98 -7.91
CA ASP A 26 -0.05 8.29 -7.26
C ASP A 26 -1.34 8.71 -6.53
N TYR A 27 -2.51 8.45 -7.14
CA TYR A 27 -3.81 8.68 -6.48
C TYR A 27 -3.96 7.85 -5.20
N VAL A 28 -3.56 6.57 -5.19
CA VAL A 28 -3.56 5.74 -3.97
C VAL A 28 -2.61 6.31 -2.91
N VAL A 29 -1.41 6.74 -3.30
CA VAL A 29 -0.47 7.37 -2.36
C VAL A 29 -1.03 8.69 -1.80
N PHE A 30 -1.72 9.48 -2.63
CA PHE A 30 -2.36 10.71 -2.20
C PHE A 30 -3.49 10.46 -1.20
N THR A 31 -4.33 9.45 -1.43
CA THR A 31 -5.40 9.08 -0.47
C THR A 31 -4.82 8.53 0.84
N LEU A 32 -3.71 7.77 0.81
CA LEU A 32 -2.99 7.37 2.02
C LEU A 32 -2.49 8.58 2.83
N ARG A 33 -2.08 9.68 2.18
CA ARG A 33 -1.72 10.93 2.88
C ARG A 33 -2.91 11.59 3.55
N LEU A 34 -4.13 11.43 3.02
CA LEU A 34 -5.34 11.95 3.68
C LEU A 34 -5.59 11.26 5.04
N ILE A 35 -5.21 9.99 5.19
CA ILE A 35 -5.30 9.27 6.48
C ILE A 35 -4.49 9.99 7.56
N HIS A 36 -3.31 10.53 7.22
CA HIS A 36 -2.50 11.32 8.15
C HIS A 36 -3.17 12.65 8.55
N ILE A 37 -3.95 13.26 7.66
CA ILE A 37 -4.75 14.45 7.99
C ILE A 37 -5.92 14.07 8.91
N PHE A 38 -6.60 12.97 8.63
CA PHE A 38 -7.67 12.46 9.49
C PHE A 38 -7.18 11.99 10.87
N ALA A 39 -5.89 11.69 11.02
CA ALA A 39 -5.27 11.38 12.31
C ALA A 39 -5.35 12.53 13.33
N VAL A 40 -5.61 13.76 12.87
CA VAL A 40 -5.82 14.93 13.75
C VAL A 40 -7.20 14.90 14.43
N HIS A 41 -8.17 14.17 13.87
CA HIS A 41 -9.54 14.16 14.37
C HIS A 41 -9.67 13.52 15.76
N LYS A 42 -10.53 14.09 16.62
CA LYS A 42 -10.67 13.72 18.05
C LYS A 42 -11.00 12.25 18.29
N GLN A 43 -11.77 11.64 17.39
CA GLN A 43 -12.26 10.26 17.55
C GLN A 43 -11.50 9.23 16.70
N LEU A 44 -10.85 9.67 15.63
CA LEU A 44 -10.20 8.77 14.66
C LEU A 44 -8.68 8.71 14.83
N GLY A 45 -8.08 9.77 15.38
CA GLY A 45 -6.65 9.86 15.59
C GLY A 45 -6.04 8.78 16.49
N PRO A 46 -6.57 8.52 17.70
CA PRO A 46 -6.03 7.48 18.58
C PRO A 46 -6.03 6.10 17.89
N LYS A 47 -7.12 5.78 17.17
CA LYS A 47 -7.28 4.52 16.44
C LYS A 47 -6.23 4.36 15.33
N ILE A 48 -5.95 5.41 14.57
CA ILE A 48 -4.92 5.38 13.50
C ILE A 48 -3.52 5.16 14.09
N ILE A 49 -3.20 5.77 15.24
CA ILE A 49 -1.90 5.58 15.92
C ILE A 49 -1.74 4.13 16.40
N ILE A 50 -2.81 3.53 16.92
CA ILE A 50 -2.81 2.13 17.35
C ILE A 50 -2.58 1.20 16.16
N VAL A 51 -3.31 1.39 15.05
CA VAL A 51 -3.11 0.62 13.81
C VAL A 51 -1.66 0.70 13.35
N GLY A 52 -1.05 1.89 13.34
CA GLY A 52 0.36 2.06 12.96
C GLY A 52 1.33 1.25 13.82
N LYS A 53 1.06 1.09 15.12
CA LYS A 53 1.87 0.25 16.01
C LYS A 53 1.64 -1.25 15.81
N MET A 54 0.41 -1.65 15.47
CA MET A 54 0.07 -3.04 15.16
C MET A 54 0.71 -3.55 13.86
N VAL A 55 1.07 -2.68 12.92
CA VAL A 55 1.72 -3.09 11.66
C VAL A 55 2.99 -3.91 11.91
N LYS A 56 3.72 -3.65 13.01
CA LYS A 56 4.89 -4.46 13.37
C LYS A 56 4.50 -5.90 13.70
N ASP A 57 3.41 -6.09 14.44
CA ASP A 57 2.89 -7.43 14.78
C ASP A 57 2.36 -8.14 13.52
N VAL A 58 1.71 -7.39 12.61
CA VAL A 58 1.28 -7.90 11.29
C VAL A 58 2.46 -8.43 10.50
N PHE A 59 3.58 -7.71 10.49
CA PHE A 59 4.75 -8.09 9.71
C PHE A 59 5.34 -9.41 10.20
N PHE A 60 5.46 -9.60 11.51
CA PHE A 60 5.92 -10.87 12.09
C PHE A 60 4.96 -12.02 11.75
N PHE A 61 3.65 -11.78 11.84
CA PHE A 61 2.67 -12.79 11.46
C PHE A 61 2.73 -13.15 9.97
N LEU A 62 2.85 -12.15 9.09
CA LEU A 62 2.94 -12.33 7.64
C LEU A 62 4.19 -13.14 7.26
N PHE A 63 5.27 -13.04 8.03
CA PHE A 63 6.45 -13.90 7.86
C PHE A 63 6.11 -15.39 8.09
N PHE A 64 5.48 -15.71 9.22
CA PHE A 64 5.06 -17.10 9.51
C PHE A 64 4.05 -17.61 8.48
N LEU A 65 3.06 -16.79 8.13
CA LEU A 65 2.08 -17.11 7.09
C LEU A 65 2.77 -17.34 5.74
N GLY A 66 3.75 -16.51 5.38
CA GLY A 66 4.49 -16.62 4.13
C GLY A 66 5.32 -17.89 4.02
N VAL A 67 5.99 -18.31 5.11
CA VAL A 67 6.73 -19.57 5.16
C VAL A 67 5.78 -20.76 5.01
N TRP A 68 4.65 -20.77 5.73
CA TRP A 68 3.64 -21.82 5.64
C TRP A 68 3.00 -21.90 4.26
N LEU A 69 2.65 -20.74 3.69
CA LEU A 69 2.07 -20.60 2.36
C LEU A 69 3.03 -21.09 1.27
N MET A 70 4.32 -20.75 1.37
CA MET A 70 5.35 -21.24 0.45
C MET A 70 5.45 -22.77 0.50
N ALA A 71 5.53 -23.34 1.71
CA ALA A 71 5.65 -24.80 1.88
C ALA A 71 4.47 -25.54 1.25
N TYR A 72 3.26 -25.09 1.53
CA TYR A 72 2.04 -25.62 0.92
C TYR A 72 2.00 -25.40 -0.60
N GLY A 73 2.29 -24.18 -1.06
CA GLY A 73 2.19 -23.82 -2.48
C GLY A 73 3.14 -24.61 -3.37
N VAL A 74 4.39 -24.78 -2.93
CA VAL A 74 5.40 -25.58 -3.65
C VAL A 74 5.01 -27.07 -3.64
N ALA A 75 4.56 -27.60 -2.50
CA ALA A 75 4.13 -28.99 -2.40
C ALA A 75 2.94 -29.29 -3.32
N ASN A 76 1.91 -28.43 -3.35
CA ASN A 76 0.77 -28.63 -4.25
C ASN A 76 1.15 -28.49 -5.72
N GLN A 77 1.98 -27.50 -6.07
CA GLN A 77 2.46 -27.36 -7.45
C GLN A 77 3.21 -28.62 -7.90
N ALA A 78 4.06 -29.19 -7.04
CA ALA A 78 4.82 -30.40 -7.34
C ALA A 78 3.96 -31.66 -7.42
N LEU A 79 2.86 -31.73 -6.67
CA LEU A 79 1.94 -32.88 -6.69
C LEU A 79 0.96 -32.84 -7.88
N LEU A 80 0.48 -31.65 -8.26
CA LEU A 80 -0.48 -31.48 -9.35
C LEU A 80 0.17 -31.40 -10.72
N TYR A 81 1.34 -30.76 -10.84
CA TYR A 81 1.98 -30.49 -12.12
C TYR A 81 3.44 -30.96 -12.10
N SER A 82 3.70 -32.09 -12.75
CA SER A 82 5.05 -32.67 -12.88
C SER A 82 5.99 -31.80 -13.72
N TYR A 83 5.45 -31.02 -14.67
CA TYR A 83 6.26 -30.23 -15.61
C TYR A 83 5.53 -28.97 -16.09
N ASP A 84 6.01 -27.79 -15.68
CA ASP A 84 5.53 -26.48 -16.18
C ASP A 84 6.72 -25.52 -16.30
N SER A 85 7.25 -25.29 -17.50
CA SER A 85 8.51 -24.55 -17.73
C SER A 85 8.37 -23.02 -17.64
N ARG A 86 7.19 -22.51 -17.28
CA ARG A 86 6.88 -21.07 -17.28
C ARG A 86 6.98 -20.49 -15.87
N PRO A 87 8.04 -19.73 -15.53
CA PRO A 87 8.27 -19.27 -14.16
C PRO A 87 7.17 -18.34 -13.63
N GLY A 88 6.62 -17.46 -14.47
CA GLY A 88 5.54 -16.54 -14.07
C GLY A 88 4.25 -17.26 -13.68
N TRP A 89 3.94 -18.38 -14.34
CA TRP A 89 2.77 -19.20 -14.03
C TRP A 89 2.98 -20.00 -12.74
N ILE A 90 4.18 -20.56 -12.54
CA ILE A 90 4.55 -21.23 -11.29
C ILE A 90 4.41 -20.28 -10.11
N ILE A 91 4.95 -19.06 -10.19
CA ILE A 91 4.83 -18.07 -9.11
C ILE A 91 3.35 -17.77 -8.79
N ARG A 92 2.51 -17.61 -9.82
CA ARG A 92 1.07 -17.41 -9.62
C ARG A 92 0.42 -18.62 -8.93
N ARG A 93 0.73 -19.85 -9.34
CA ARG A 93 0.17 -21.06 -8.73
C ARG A 93 0.67 -21.29 -7.30
N VAL A 94 1.95 -21.03 -7.02
CA VAL A 94 2.58 -21.26 -5.71
C VAL A 94 2.19 -20.21 -4.68
N PHE A 95 2.04 -18.95 -5.06
CA PHE A 95 1.72 -17.89 -4.10
C PHE A 95 0.26 -17.46 -4.11
N TYR A 96 -0.25 -17.12 -5.30
CA TYR A 96 -1.53 -16.43 -5.41
C TYR A 96 -2.72 -17.36 -5.16
N ARG A 97 -2.68 -18.61 -5.65
CA ARG A 97 -3.76 -19.59 -5.41
C ARG A 97 -3.87 -19.97 -3.91
N PRO A 98 -2.80 -20.41 -3.23
CA PRO A 98 -2.85 -20.66 -1.78
C PRO A 98 -3.29 -19.47 -0.95
N TYR A 99 -2.90 -18.26 -1.34
CA TYR A 99 -3.36 -17.03 -0.70
C TYR A 99 -4.88 -16.86 -0.81
N MET A 100 -5.45 -17.13 -1.99
CA MET A 100 -6.91 -17.09 -2.19
C MET A 100 -7.66 -18.16 -1.39
N HIS A 101 -7.06 -19.34 -1.17
CA HIS A 101 -7.67 -20.38 -0.36
C HIS A 101 -7.93 -19.92 1.09
N ILE A 102 -7.10 -19.03 1.64
CA ILE A 102 -7.30 -18.45 2.98
C ILE A 102 -8.61 -17.67 3.05
N TYR A 103 -9.01 -17.02 1.96
CA TYR A 103 -10.27 -16.28 1.86
C TYR A 103 -11.47 -17.14 1.45
N GLY A 104 -11.29 -18.46 1.36
CA GLY A 104 -12.36 -19.40 1.02
C GLY A 104 -12.64 -19.55 -0.48
N GLN A 105 -11.79 -19.02 -1.36
CA GLN A 105 -11.91 -19.22 -2.81
C GLN A 105 -11.13 -20.48 -3.23
N ILE A 106 -11.75 -21.64 -3.02
CA ILE A 106 -11.12 -22.94 -3.33
C ILE A 106 -11.81 -23.53 -4.58
N PRO A 107 -11.11 -23.67 -5.72
CA PRO A 107 -11.64 -24.36 -6.88
C PRO A 107 -11.57 -25.88 -6.63
N LEU A 108 -12.55 -26.42 -5.90
CA LEU A 108 -12.65 -27.87 -5.61
C LEU A 108 -12.87 -28.67 -6.90
N ASP A 109 -13.54 -28.06 -7.87
CA ASP A 109 -13.81 -28.57 -9.22
C ASP A 109 -12.54 -28.89 -10.03
N GLU A 110 -11.43 -28.21 -9.78
CA GLU A 110 -10.14 -28.49 -10.45
C GLU A 110 -9.33 -29.60 -9.74
N ILE A 111 -9.61 -29.84 -8.46
CA ILE A 111 -8.82 -30.75 -7.60
C ILE A 111 -9.48 -32.13 -7.54
N ASP A 112 -10.81 -32.24 -7.55
CA ASP A 112 -11.53 -33.51 -7.37
C ASP A 112 -11.39 -34.51 -8.55
N GLY A 113 -10.61 -34.19 -9.59
CA GLY A 113 -10.25 -35.10 -10.67
C GLY A 113 -11.41 -35.46 -11.62
N VAL A 114 -12.62 -34.97 -11.35
CA VAL A 114 -13.74 -35.01 -12.28
C VAL A 114 -13.54 -33.86 -13.25
N CYS A 115 -12.71 -34.07 -14.28
CA CYS A 115 -12.44 -33.11 -15.35
C CYS A 115 -13.75 -32.66 -16.01
N VAL A 116 -14.30 -31.56 -15.51
CA VAL A 116 -15.53 -30.94 -16.00
C VAL A 116 -15.11 -29.57 -16.54
N PHE A 117 -14.97 -29.49 -17.87
CA PHE A 117 -14.87 -28.26 -18.69
C PHE A 117 -13.55 -27.47 -18.77
N VAL A 118 -12.36 -28.09 -18.76
CA VAL A 118 -11.13 -27.38 -19.17
C VAL A 118 -10.39 -28.16 -20.25
N GLU A 119 -10.18 -27.54 -21.42
CA GLU A 119 -9.30 -28.08 -22.47
C GLU A 119 -7.85 -28.03 -21.98
N CYS A 120 -7.35 -29.15 -21.46
CA CYS A 120 -5.97 -29.28 -21.00
C CYS A 120 -5.12 -30.08 -22.00
N THR A 121 -3.80 -29.86 -22.01
CA THR A 121 -2.87 -30.57 -22.88
C THR A 121 -1.59 -30.95 -22.15
N ASP A 122 -1.05 -32.13 -22.44
CA ASP A 122 0.24 -32.58 -21.92
C ASP A 122 1.41 -32.23 -22.86
N ASN A 123 1.12 -31.66 -24.03
CA ASN A 123 2.16 -31.34 -25.00
C ASN A 123 2.89 -30.04 -24.62
N VAL A 124 4.17 -30.18 -24.30
CA VAL A 124 5.08 -29.10 -23.87
C VAL A 124 5.03 -27.89 -24.81
N THR A 125 4.97 -28.11 -26.12
CA THR A 125 4.99 -27.03 -27.12
C THR A 125 3.73 -26.15 -27.07
N LEU A 126 2.56 -26.75 -26.83
CA LEU A 126 1.28 -26.04 -26.65
C LEU A 126 1.22 -25.34 -25.29
N ILE A 127 1.79 -25.93 -24.24
CA ILE A 127 1.89 -25.30 -22.91
C ILE A 127 2.73 -24.01 -23.00
N HIS A 128 3.82 -24.00 -23.77
CA HIS A 128 4.60 -22.77 -24.01
C HIS A 128 3.81 -21.69 -24.76
N GLN A 129 2.87 -22.08 -25.61
CA GLN A 129 2.00 -21.16 -26.36
C GLN A 129 0.82 -20.61 -25.53
N GLY A 130 0.61 -21.13 -24.32
CA GLY A 130 -0.42 -20.63 -23.39
C GLY A 130 -1.50 -21.65 -23.02
N ALA A 131 -1.41 -22.88 -23.50
CA ALA A 131 -2.34 -23.94 -23.07
C ALA A 131 -2.15 -24.32 -21.59
N GLU A 132 -3.21 -24.85 -20.99
CA GLU A 132 -3.22 -25.27 -19.60
C GLU A 132 -2.75 -26.74 -19.48
N PRO A 133 -1.78 -27.04 -18.60
CA PRO A 133 -1.36 -28.41 -18.35
C PRO A 133 -2.46 -29.19 -17.61
N CYS A 134 -2.58 -30.48 -17.90
CA CYS A 134 -3.51 -31.35 -17.16
C CYS A 134 -2.95 -31.66 -15.76
N PRO A 135 -3.78 -31.64 -14.70
CA PRO A 135 -3.35 -32.06 -13.36
C PRO A 135 -3.19 -33.58 -13.31
N GLN A 136 -2.14 -34.06 -12.62
CA GLN A 136 -1.92 -35.49 -12.41
C GLN A 136 -2.85 -36.04 -11.33
N SER A 137 -3.58 -37.12 -11.62
CA SER A 137 -4.57 -37.71 -10.69
C SER A 137 -3.96 -38.69 -9.66
N ASP A 138 -2.70 -39.10 -9.85
CA ASP A 138 -2.06 -40.20 -9.09
C ASP A 138 -2.04 -39.98 -7.57
N ALA A 139 -1.88 -38.72 -7.13
CA ALA A 139 -1.75 -38.35 -5.73
C ALA A 139 -2.84 -37.37 -5.27
N ASN A 140 -4.04 -37.41 -5.88
CA ASN A 140 -5.10 -36.46 -5.55
C ASN A 140 -5.51 -36.50 -4.06
N TRP A 141 -5.60 -37.70 -3.48
CA TRP A 141 -5.92 -37.88 -2.06
C TRP A 141 -4.93 -37.13 -1.13
N LEU A 142 -3.65 -37.07 -1.50
CA LEU A 142 -2.62 -36.37 -0.73
C LEU A 142 -2.79 -34.85 -0.84
N VAL A 143 -3.14 -34.35 -2.03
CA VAL A 143 -3.45 -32.93 -2.28
C VAL A 143 -4.65 -32.50 -1.42
N LEU A 144 -5.71 -33.30 -1.36
CA LEU A 144 -6.90 -33.03 -0.54
C LEU A 144 -6.59 -33.01 0.97
N ILE A 145 -5.76 -33.95 1.45
CA ILE A 145 -5.31 -33.97 2.85
C ILE A 145 -4.46 -32.73 3.15
N LEU A 146 -3.52 -32.40 2.27
CA LEU A 146 -2.65 -31.24 2.41
C LEU A 146 -3.46 -29.94 2.42
N LEU A 147 -4.46 -29.80 1.55
CA LEU A 147 -5.42 -28.69 1.54
C LEU A 147 -6.18 -28.59 2.86
N SER A 148 -6.71 -29.70 3.37
CA SER A 148 -7.46 -29.73 4.62
C SER A 148 -6.59 -29.28 5.81
N VAL A 149 -5.36 -29.81 5.92
CA VAL A 149 -4.41 -29.42 6.97
C VAL A 149 -4.01 -27.94 6.82
N TYR A 150 -3.77 -27.47 5.60
CA TYR A 150 -3.43 -26.07 5.33
C TYR A 150 -4.53 -25.11 5.76
N LEU A 151 -5.80 -25.41 5.43
CA LEU A 151 -6.94 -24.61 5.83
C LEU A 151 -7.15 -24.62 7.35
N LEU A 152 -6.98 -25.78 7.98
CA LEU A 152 -7.06 -25.90 9.44
C LEU A 152 -6.01 -25.01 10.12
N VAL A 153 -4.74 -25.16 9.75
CA VAL A 153 -3.64 -24.38 10.33
C VAL A 153 -3.82 -22.89 10.04
N THR A 154 -4.19 -22.52 8.82
CA THR A 154 -4.27 -21.10 8.47
C THR A 154 -5.51 -20.42 9.06
N ASN A 155 -6.69 -20.99 8.86
CA ASN A 155 -7.94 -20.34 9.28
C ASN A 155 -8.27 -20.54 10.75
N ILE A 156 -7.96 -21.70 11.33
CA ILE A 156 -8.30 -21.99 12.73
C ILE A 156 -7.16 -21.62 13.68
N LEU A 157 -5.89 -21.83 13.30
CA LEU A 157 -4.77 -21.50 14.18
C LEU A 157 -4.25 -20.08 13.91
N LEU A 158 -3.72 -19.83 12.70
CA LEU A 158 -3.00 -18.59 12.39
C LEU A 158 -3.91 -17.36 12.46
N VAL A 159 -5.07 -17.36 11.80
CA VAL A 159 -6.00 -16.21 11.81
C VAL A 159 -6.50 -15.91 13.23
N ASN A 160 -6.87 -16.93 14.01
CA ASN A 160 -7.31 -16.72 15.40
C ASN A 160 -6.20 -16.19 16.30
N LEU A 161 -4.96 -16.65 16.09
CA LEU A 161 -3.80 -16.10 16.77
C LEU A 161 -3.54 -14.65 16.37
N LEU A 162 -3.67 -14.29 15.09
CA LEU A 162 -3.54 -12.90 14.63
C LEU A 162 -4.57 -11.99 15.29
N ILE A 163 -5.83 -12.43 15.35
CA ILE A 163 -6.90 -11.68 16.03
C ILE A 163 -6.59 -11.52 17.51
N ALA A 164 -6.09 -12.56 18.18
CA ALA A 164 -5.70 -12.50 19.58
C ALA A 164 -4.54 -11.52 19.82
N MET A 165 -3.51 -11.53 18.96
CA MET A 165 -2.38 -10.60 19.02
C MET A 165 -2.82 -9.17 18.76
N PHE A 166 -3.70 -8.93 17.78
CA PHE A 166 -4.30 -7.62 17.56
C PHE A 166 -5.09 -7.15 18.76
N SER A 167 -5.89 -8.01 19.38
CA SER A 167 -6.65 -7.64 20.59
C SER A 167 -5.72 -7.28 21.75
N TYR A 168 -4.68 -8.08 21.98
CA TYR A 168 -3.68 -7.83 23.02
C TYR A 168 -2.95 -6.50 22.79
N THR A 169 -2.40 -6.30 21.59
CA THR A 169 -1.71 -5.05 21.24
C THR A 169 -2.68 -3.87 21.22
N PHE A 170 -3.94 -4.05 20.80
CA PHE A 170 -4.97 -3.00 20.84
C PHE A 170 -5.13 -2.48 22.26
N ASN A 171 -5.38 -3.38 23.20
CA ASN A 171 -5.63 -3.02 24.58
C ASN A 171 -4.39 -2.39 25.23
N LYS A 172 -3.21 -3.00 25.05
CA LYS A 172 -1.93 -2.49 25.58
C LYS A 172 -1.56 -1.12 25.01
N VAL A 173 -1.78 -0.93 23.71
CA VAL A 173 -1.42 0.33 23.03
C VAL A 173 -2.47 1.40 23.29
N GLN A 174 -3.76 1.07 23.41
CA GLN A 174 -4.84 2.02 23.74
C GLN A 174 -4.58 2.71 25.09
N GLU A 175 -4.16 1.96 26.12
CA GLU A 175 -3.93 2.47 27.48
C GLU A 175 -2.90 3.61 27.54
N HIS A 176 -1.86 3.55 26.71
CA HIS A 176 -0.83 4.59 26.65
C HIS A 176 -1.00 5.59 25.49
N SER A 177 -1.75 5.24 24.45
CA SER A 177 -1.84 6.05 23.23
C SER A 177 -2.78 7.24 23.34
N ASP A 178 -3.76 7.22 24.25
CA ASP A 178 -4.64 8.38 24.47
C ASP A 178 -3.90 9.60 25.01
N VAL A 179 -2.90 9.39 25.87
CA VAL A 179 -2.03 10.47 26.39
C VAL A 179 -1.13 11.02 25.27
N HIS A 180 -0.49 10.13 24.50
CA HIS A 180 0.34 10.55 23.38
C HIS A 180 -0.46 11.25 22.28
N TRP A 181 -1.67 10.78 21.99
CA TRP A 181 -2.55 11.40 21.02
C TRP A 181 -2.99 12.80 21.47
N LYS A 182 -3.34 12.98 22.76
CA LYS A 182 -3.64 14.32 23.31
C LYS A 182 -2.45 15.27 23.19
N PHE A 183 -1.22 14.78 23.42
CA PHE A 183 0.01 15.57 23.24
C PHE A 183 0.29 15.92 21.78
N GLN A 184 0.17 14.95 20.85
CA GLN A 184 0.35 15.20 19.43
C GLN A 184 -0.69 16.17 18.88
N ARG A 185 -1.95 16.04 19.31
CA ARG A 185 -3.01 16.99 18.96
C ARG A 185 -2.69 18.39 19.47
N TYR A 186 -2.17 18.54 20.68
CA TYR A 186 -1.77 19.85 21.20
C TYR A 186 -0.69 20.50 20.32
N ASN A 187 0.39 19.76 20.00
CA ASN A 187 1.46 20.27 19.13
C ASN A 187 0.95 20.65 17.74
N LEU A 188 0.06 19.85 17.16
CA LEU A 188 -0.57 20.15 15.88
C LEU A 188 -1.46 21.39 15.93
N ILE A 189 -2.22 21.60 17.01
CA ILE A 189 -3.03 22.81 17.19
C ILE A 189 -2.13 24.04 17.31
N VAL A 190 -1.03 23.95 18.05
CA VAL A 190 -0.04 25.03 18.17
C VAL A 190 0.62 25.33 16.81
N GLU A 191 0.95 24.30 16.04
CA GLU A 191 1.49 24.48 14.69
C GLU A 191 0.45 25.08 13.73
N TYR A 192 -0.81 24.63 13.78
CA TYR A 192 -1.89 25.21 12.96
C TYR A 192 -2.19 26.66 13.34
N HIS A 193 -2.12 27.01 14.62
CA HIS A 193 -2.34 28.38 15.09
C HIS A 193 -1.21 29.35 14.66
N SER A 194 0.00 28.83 14.44
CA SER A 194 1.14 29.63 13.96
C SER A 194 1.24 29.70 12.43
N ARG A 195 0.45 28.89 11.70
CA ARG A 195 0.33 28.96 10.23
C ARG A 195 -0.76 29.98 9.86
N PRO A 196 -0.54 30.85 8.86
CA PRO A 196 -1.59 31.75 8.39
C PRO A 196 -2.81 30.95 7.87
N CYS A 197 -4.03 31.37 8.24
CA CYS A 197 -5.31 30.68 8.02
C CYS A 197 -5.68 30.23 6.59
N LEU A 198 -4.85 30.48 5.58
CA LEU A 198 -5.20 30.19 4.20
C LEU A 198 -4.97 28.71 3.87
N SER A 199 -6.06 28.04 3.49
CA SER A 199 -6.07 26.66 3.01
C SER A 199 -5.08 26.44 1.86
N PRO A 200 -4.60 25.21 1.64
CA PRO A 200 -3.65 24.85 0.57
C PRO A 200 -3.89 25.50 -0.80
N PRO A 201 -5.14 25.66 -1.31
CA PRO A 201 -5.35 26.35 -2.59
C PRO A 201 -5.00 27.84 -2.60
N PHE A 202 -5.02 28.54 -1.46
CA PHE A 202 -4.77 29.99 -1.39
C PHE A 202 -3.37 30.38 -0.89
N ILE A 203 -2.51 29.39 -0.56
CA ILE A 203 -1.11 29.59 -0.16
C ILE A 203 -0.32 30.42 -1.19
N ILE A 204 -0.64 30.27 -2.48
CA ILE A 204 -0.01 31.02 -3.58
C ILE A 204 -0.25 32.53 -3.44
N ILE A 205 -1.46 32.94 -3.05
CA ILE A 205 -1.85 34.35 -2.88
C ILE A 205 -1.13 34.95 -1.66
N SER A 206 -1.01 34.19 -0.57
CA SER A 206 -0.27 34.61 0.63
C SER A 206 1.23 34.79 0.33
N HIS A 207 1.87 33.86 -0.38
CA HIS A 207 3.26 34.00 -0.81
C HIS A 207 3.47 35.15 -1.79
N LEU A 208 2.54 35.38 -2.73
CA LEU A 208 2.54 36.54 -3.62
C LEU A 208 2.48 37.86 -2.83
N HIS A 209 1.59 37.97 -1.85
CA HIS A 209 1.45 39.18 -1.03
C HIS A 209 2.70 39.45 -0.17
N ILE A 210 3.29 38.40 0.44
CA ILE A 210 4.55 38.53 1.19
C ILE A 210 5.72 38.89 0.27
N PHE A 211 5.77 38.33 -0.94
CA PHE A 211 6.77 38.66 -1.95
C PHE A 211 6.65 40.13 -2.39
N PHE A 212 5.45 40.58 -2.75
CA PHE A 212 5.18 41.98 -3.10
C PHE A 212 5.53 42.94 -1.95
N LYS A 213 5.17 42.61 -0.71
CA LYS A 213 5.54 43.41 0.46
C LYS A 213 7.06 43.53 0.64
N ARG A 214 7.81 42.44 0.46
CA ARG A 214 9.28 42.46 0.54
C ARG A 214 9.94 43.23 -0.62
N VAL A 215 9.37 43.13 -1.82
CA VAL A 215 9.83 43.89 -2.99
C VAL A 215 9.61 45.38 -2.78
N ILE A 216 8.41 45.78 -2.34
CA ILE A 216 8.07 47.19 -2.06
C ILE A 216 8.93 47.75 -0.91
N GLN A 217 9.16 46.98 0.15
CA GLN A 217 10.06 47.39 1.25
C GLN A 217 11.52 47.56 0.78
N ARG A 218 12.00 46.71 -0.13
CA ARG A 218 13.32 46.88 -0.76
C ARG A 218 13.38 48.14 -1.63
N PHE A 219 12.36 48.41 -2.44
CA PHE A 219 12.31 49.62 -3.27
C PHE A 219 12.23 50.90 -2.43
N MET A 220 11.44 50.91 -1.36
CA MET A 220 11.32 52.07 -0.44
C MET A 220 12.63 52.33 0.33
N SER A 221 13.39 51.29 0.70
CA SER A 221 14.70 51.44 1.34
C SER A 221 15.79 51.99 0.41
N THR A 222 15.66 51.80 -0.90
CA THR A 222 16.58 52.38 -1.89
C THR A 222 16.28 53.86 -2.13
N TYR A 223 15.02 54.29 -2.02
CA TYR A 223 14.63 55.69 -2.23
C TYR A 223 15.03 56.62 -1.06
N SER A 224 15.16 56.09 0.16
CA SER A 224 15.66 56.85 1.32
C SER A 224 17.15 57.17 1.29
N VAL A 225 17.89 56.77 0.24
CA VAL A 225 19.32 57.09 0.03
C VAL A 225 19.49 58.03 -1.17
N THR A 226 18.64 59.06 -1.26
CA THR A 226 18.95 60.27 -2.05
C THR A 226 18.85 61.48 -1.12
N PRO A 227 19.99 62.04 -0.64
CA PRO A 227 19.95 63.25 0.15
C PRO A 227 19.67 64.43 -0.78
N ASN A 228 18.50 65.04 -0.65
CA ASN A 228 18.27 66.40 -1.09
C ASN A 228 19.20 67.33 -0.30
N THR A 229 20.19 67.92 -0.98
CA THR A 229 20.92 69.11 -0.50
C THR A 229 20.67 70.25 -1.50
N PRO A 230 19.94 71.31 -1.12
CA PRO A 230 20.10 72.60 -1.77
C PRO A 230 21.27 73.31 -1.08
N ASN A 231 22.39 73.46 -1.78
CA ASN A 231 23.47 74.35 -1.34
C ASN A 231 23.03 75.79 -1.62
N ASN A 232 22.68 76.52 -0.56
CA ASN A 232 22.70 77.98 -0.54
C ASN A 232 24.02 78.42 0.09
N ASP A 233 24.95 78.90 -0.73
CA ASP A 233 26.08 79.74 -0.31
C ASP A 233 25.83 81.16 -0.84
N LEU A 234 25.86 82.12 0.09
CA LEU A 234 25.85 83.59 -0.03
C LEU A 234 24.63 84.31 -0.63
#